data_AF-A0A352DPZ5-F1
#
_entry.id   AF-A0A352DPZ5-F1
#
_cell.length_a   1.000
_cell.length_b   1.000
_cell.length_c   1.000
_cell.angle_alpha   90.00
_cell.angle_beta   90.00
_cell.angle_gamma   90.00
#
_symmetry.space_group_name_H-M   'P 1'
#
loop_
_entity.id
_entity.type
_entity.pdbx_description
1 polymer ?
#
loop_
_entity_poly.entity_id
_entity_poly.type
_entity_poly.pdbx_seq_one_letter_code
_entity_poly.pdbx_strand_id
1 'polypeptide(L)'
;MFFFRTYKYSLPATVVSAIGGFGSAASALGALLMFISVKDSALYIIPGILLSAAAVLLNIFVMKKLADFVSEKDVKRKLCGNTDFCVKFCTDNPGRYKEVCWLNIDFADRYALDSRGRIVEK
;
A
#
# COMPACT_ATOMS: atom_id res chain seq x y z
N MET A 1 -8.93 15.35 -1.96
CA MET A 1 -8.80 13.98 -2.51
C MET A 1 -7.37 13.52 -2.22
N PHE A 2 -7.17 12.45 -1.43
CA PHE A 2 -5.82 12.01 -1.07
C PHE A 2 -5.09 11.51 -2.33
N PHE A 3 -3.88 12.05 -2.58
CA PHE A 3 -3.05 11.70 -3.75
C PHE A 3 -2.37 10.32 -3.65
N PHE A 4 -2.67 9.55 -2.59
CA PHE A 4 -2.05 8.27 -2.31
C PHE A 4 -2.98 7.36 -1.49
N ARG A 5 -2.71 6.05 -1.49
CA ARG A 5 -3.47 5.08 -0.71
C ARG A 5 -2.84 4.91 0.67
N THR A 6 -3.69 4.79 1.69
CA THR A 6 -3.30 4.48 3.06
C THR A 6 -3.48 3.00 3.35
N TYR A 7 -2.49 2.39 3.99
CA TYR A 7 -2.48 0.98 4.36
C TYR A 7 -2.44 0.88 5.89
N LYS A 8 -3.59 0.56 6.49
CA LYS A 8 -3.81 0.54 7.96
C LYS A 8 -2.74 -0.24 8.73
N TYR A 9 -2.24 -1.34 8.15
CA TYR A 9 -1.30 -2.25 8.80
C TYR A 9 0.14 -2.17 8.27
N SER A 10 0.39 -1.36 7.25
CA SER A 10 1.70 -1.23 6.62
C SER A 10 2.04 0.23 6.34
N LEU A 11 2.78 0.83 7.29
CA LEU A 11 3.37 2.16 7.09
C LEU A 11 4.31 2.19 5.87
N PRO A 12 5.17 1.17 5.62
CA PRO A 12 6.01 1.15 4.42
C PRO A 12 5.20 1.21 3.12
N ALA A 13 4.11 0.46 3.01
CA ALA A 13 3.24 0.50 1.83
C ALA A 13 2.59 1.88 1.63
N THR A 14 2.19 2.52 2.73
CA THR A 14 1.64 3.89 2.69
C THR A 14 2.68 4.89 2.18
N VAL A 15 3.94 4.78 2.61
CA VAL A 15 5.04 5.63 2.14
C VAL A 15 5.32 5.39 0.66
N VAL A 16 5.39 4.12 0.21
CA VAL A 16 5.57 3.77 -1.20
C VAL A 16 4.42 4.33 -2.05
N SER A 17 3.18 4.23 -1.57
CA SER A 17 2.03 4.81 -2.25
C SER A 17 2.13 6.33 -2.33
N ALA A 18 2.54 6.99 -1.24
CA ALA A 18 2.76 8.44 -1.21
C ALA A 18 3.80 8.88 -2.24
N ILE A 19 4.96 8.21 -2.30
CA ILE A 19 6.01 8.49 -3.28
C ILE A 19 5.49 8.33 -4.71
N GLY A 20 4.78 7.23 -5.00
CA GLY A 20 4.19 7.01 -6.33
C GLY A 20 3.15 8.06 -6.72
N GLY A 21 2.31 8.47 -5.76
CA GLY A 21 1.30 9.51 -5.95
C GLY A 21 1.90 10.89 -6.22
N PHE A 22 2.85 11.33 -5.38
CA PHE A 22 3.56 12.60 -5.56
C PHE A 22 4.38 12.61 -6.85
N GLY A 23 5.10 11.53 -7.15
CA GLY A 23 5.84 11.40 -8.40
C GLY A 23 4.93 11.49 -9.63
N SER A 24 3.78 10.80 -9.60
CA SER A 24 2.79 10.87 -10.67
C SER A 24 2.25 12.28 -10.87
N ALA A 25 1.89 12.98 -9.79
CA ALA A 25 1.40 14.36 -9.84
C ALA A 25 2.46 15.32 -10.39
N ALA A 26 3.71 15.20 -9.93
CA ALA A 26 4.82 16.01 -10.41
C ALA A 26 5.12 15.77 -11.90
N SER A 27 5.10 14.51 -12.35
CA SER A 27 5.26 14.18 -13.77
C SER A 27 4.11 14.71 -14.63
N ALA A 28 2.86 14.63 -14.14
CA ALA A 28 1.71 15.18 -14.86
C ALA A 28 1.79 16.72 -14.99
N LEU A 29 2.19 17.40 -13.93
CA LEU A 29 2.42 18.86 -13.96
C LEU A 29 3.54 19.22 -14.93
N GLY A 30 4.66 18.48 -14.88
CA GLY A 30 5.76 18.65 -15.82
C GLY A 30 5.34 18.45 -17.28
N ALA A 31 4.53 17.42 -17.57
CA ALA A 31 3.99 17.19 -18.90
C ALA A 31 3.12 18.36 -19.38
N LEU A 32 2.25 18.89 -18.50
CA LEU A 32 1.41 20.04 -18.80
C LEU A 32 2.24 21.27 -19.17
N LEU A 33 3.28 21.57 -18.39
CA LEU A 33 4.18 22.68 -18.65
C LEU A 33 4.88 22.54 -20.00
N MET A 34 5.35 21.33 -20.35
CA MET A 34 5.95 21.07 -21.65
C MET A 34 4.97 21.30 -22.80
N PHE A 35 3.72 20.85 -22.68
CA PHE A 35 2.70 21.06 -23.71
C PHE A 35 2.31 22.53 -23.88
N ILE A 36 2.32 23.33 -22.81
CA ILE A 36 2.08 24.77 -22.90
C ILE A 36 3.20 25.48 -23.67
N SER A 37 4.45 25.06 -23.46
CA SER A 37 5.64 25.61 -24.15
C SER A 37 5.79 25.15 -25.60
N VAL A 38 4.90 24.31 -26.14
CA VAL A 38 4.95 23.85 -27.54
C VAL A 38 4.86 25.01 -28.53
N LYS A 39 4.22 26.13 -28.15
CA LYS A 39 4.17 27.34 -28.98
C LYS A 39 5.56 27.90 -29.32
N ASP A 40 6.54 27.67 -28.45
CA ASP A 40 7.91 28.16 -28.60
C ASP A 40 8.78 27.20 -29.44
N SER A 41 8.51 25.89 -29.35
CA SER A 41 9.17 24.87 -30.16
C SER A 41 8.44 23.54 -30.13
N ALA A 42 8.35 22.86 -31.28
CA ALA A 42 7.81 21.50 -31.36
C ALA A 42 8.64 20.47 -30.56
N LEU A 43 9.87 20.82 -30.15
CA LEU A 43 10.78 19.94 -29.42
C LEU A 43 10.26 19.60 -28.01
N TYR A 44 9.34 20.39 -27.44
CA TYR A 44 8.72 20.14 -26.14
C TYR A 44 7.66 19.02 -26.15
N ILE A 45 7.22 18.57 -27.32
CA ILE A 45 6.21 17.49 -27.44
C ILE A 45 6.77 16.17 -26.90
N ILE A 46 8.01 15.83 -27.26
CA ILE A 46 8.66 14.56 -26.86
C ILE A 46 8.76 14.43 -25.33
N PRO A 47 9.37 15.38 -24.59
CA PRO A 47 9.42 15.30 -23.13
C PRO A 47 8.03 15.35 -22.49
N GLY A 48 7.06 16.07 -23.07
CA GLY A 48 5.67 16.07 -22.60
C GLY A 48 5.01 14.69 -22.65
N ILE A 49 5.21 13.95 -23.73
CA ILE A 49 4.72 12.56 -23.87
C ILE A 49 5.42 11.64 -22.87
N LEU A 50 6.75 11.74 -22.74
CA LEU A 50 7.51 10.91 -21.79
C LEU A 50 7.07 11.14 -20.35
N LEU A 51 6.86 12.40 -19.95
CA LEU A 51 6.38 12.74 -18.62
C LEU A 51 4.94 12.26 -18.38
N SER A 52 4.10 12.29 -19.41
CA SER A 52 2.74 11.74 -19.33
C SER A 52 2.77 10.22 -19.12
N ALA A 53 3.61 9.51 -19.86
CA ALA A 53 3.80 8.07 -19.69
C ALA A 53 4.36 7.73 -18.31
N ALA A 54 5.34 8.50 -17.82
CA ALA A 54 5.88 8.36 -16.48
C ALA A 54 4.82 8.58 -15.39
N ALA A 55 3.95 9.58 -15.54
CA ALA A 55 2.88 9.86 -14.60
C ALA A 55 1.92 8.65 -14.46
N VAL A 56 1.54 8.03 -15.59
CA VAL A 56 0.69 6.83 -15.59
C VAL A 56 1.41 5.64 -14.96
N LEU A 57 2.67 5.42 -15.31
CA LEU A 57 3.48 4.32 -14.79
C LEU A 57 3.65 4.44 -13.26
N LEU A 58 4.01 5.62 -12.75
CA LEU A 58 4.14 5.86 -11.31
C LEU A 58 2.82 5.64 -10.57
N ASN A 59 1.69 6.03 -11.15
CA ASN A 59 0.38 5.81 -10.55
C ASN A 59 -0.01 4.32 -10.50
N ILE A 60 0.14 3.60 -11.62
CA ILE A 60 -0.33 2.21 -11.70
C ILE A 60 0.67 1.26 -11.03
N PHE A 61 1.97 1.39 -11.33
CA PHE A 61 2.96 0.45 -10.85
C PHE A 61 3.43 0.77 -9.44
N VAL A 62 3.83 2.02 -9.16
CA VAL A 62 4.41 2.35 -7.85
C VAL A 62 3.31 2.55 -6.81
N MET A 63 2.37 3.45 -7.09
CA MET A 63 1.34 3.82 -6.10
C MET A 63 0.37 2.68 -5.77
N LYS A 64 0.02 1.84 -6.76
CA LYS A 64 -0.90 0.71 -6.57
C LYS A 64 -0.15 -0.61 -6.43
N LYS A 65 0.42 -1.16 -7.51
CA LYS A 65 0.97 -2.53 -7.50
C LYS A 65 2.09 -2.75 -6.48
N LEU A 66 3.09 -1.87 -6.46
CA LEU A 66 4.23 -2.00 -5.55
C LEU A 66 3.82 -1.77 -4.10
N ALA A 67 2.98 -0.76 -3.84
CA ALA A 67 2.44 -0.51 -2.50
C ALA A 67 1.60 -1.70 -1.99
N ASP A 68 0.73 -2.27 -2.82
CA ASP A 68 -0.07 -3.46 -2.49
C ASP A 68 0.83 -4.65 -2.16
N PHE A 69 1.87 -4.90 -2.97
CA PHE A 69 2.84 -5.96 -2.75
C PHE A 69 3.66 -5.78 -1.47
N VAL A 70 4.09 -4.55 -1.18
CA VAL A 70 4.80 -4.22 0.06
C VAL A 70 3.88 -4.43 1.27
N SER A 71 2.60 -4.02 1.15
CA SER A 71 1.62 -4.21 2.22
C SER A 71 1.40 -5.69 2.51
N GLU A 72 1.19 -6.51 1.49
CA GLU A 72 0.97 -7.95 1.66
C GLU A 72 2.16 -8.63 2.36
N LYS A 73 3.38 -8.33 1.90
CA LYS A 73 4.61 -8.87 2.50
C LYS A 73 4.81 -8.42 3.94
N ASP A 74 4.61 -7.14 4.23
CA ASP A 74 4.79 -6.58 5.57
C ASP A 74 3.74 -7.12 6.55
N VAL A 75 2.47 -7.19 6.13
CA VAL A 75 1.41 -7.78 6.94
C VAL A 75 1.67 -9.25 7.21
N LYS A 76 2.01 -10.04 6.17
CA LYS A 76 2.32 -11.46 6.34
C LYS A 76 3.50 -11.68 7.30
N ARG A 77 4.57 -10.88 7.16
CA ARG A 77 5.73 -10.93 8.06
C ARG A 77 5.34 -10.65 9.50
N LYS A 78 4.51 -9.64 9.74
CA LYS A 78 4.02 -9.29 11.09
C LYS A 78 3.12 -10.37 11.67
N LEU A 79 2.23 -10.95 10.85
CA LEU A 79 1.39 -12.07 11.27
C LEU A 79 2.24 -13.26 11.73
N CYS A 80 3.28 -13.64 10.98
CA CYS A 80 4.12 -14.78 11.37
C CYS A 80 5.00 -14.55 12.60
N GLY A 81 5.32 -13.29 12.95
CA GLY A 81 6.35 -12.99 13.96
C GLY A 81 5.90 -12.18 15.16
N ASN A 82 4.64 -11.72 15.23
CA ASN A 82 4.19 -10.84 16.29
C ASN A 82 2.75 -11.20 16.73
N THR A 83 2.63 -11.78 17.93
CA THR A 83 1.36 -12.22 18.52
C THR A 83 0.43 -11.04 18.84
N ASP A 84 0.94 -9.93 19.37
CA ASP A 84 0.13 -8.73 19.66
C ASP A 84 -0.48 -8.13 18.39
N PHE A 85 0.29 -8.13 17.30
CA PHE A 85 -0.20 -7.75 15.99
C PHE A 85 -1.29 -8.70 15.50
N CYS A 86 -1.16 -10.01 15.73
CA CYS A 86 -2.19 -11.00 15.42
C CYS A 86 -3.49 -10.76 16.18
N VAL A 87 -3.42 -10.44 17.48
CA VAL A 87 -4.59 -10.07 18.30
C VAL A 87 -5.30 -8.88 17.68
N LYS A 88 -4.56 -7.80 17.40
CA LYS A 88 -5.13 -6.58 16.80
C LYS A 88 -5.74 -6.86 15.42
N PHE A 89 -5.03 -7.61 14.58
CA PHE A 89 -5.49 -7.94 13.23
C PHE A 89 -6.75 -8.79 13.24
N CYS A 90 -6.83 -9.81 14.09
CA CYS A 90 -8.02 -10.65 14.23
C CYS A 90 -9.19 -9.90 14.88
N THR A 91 -8.91 -8.95 15.78
CA THR A 91 -9.96 -8.09 16.37
C THR A 91 -10.61 -7.21 15.31
N ASP A 92 -9.80 -6.63 14.41
CA ASP A 92 -10.30 -5.86 13.28
C ASP A 92 -10.91 -6.72 12.16
N ASN A 93 -10.54 -8.02 12.09
CA ASN A 93 -10.94 -8.96 11.04
C ASN A 93 -11.37 -10.31 11.65
N PRO A 94 -12.50 -10.39 12.37
CA PRO A 94 -12.87 -11.57 13.16
C PRO A 94 -12.98 -12.88 12.37
N GLY A 95 -13.28 -12.80 11.07
CA GLY A 95 -13.32 -13.96 10.17
C GLY A 95 -11.95 -14.59 9.85
N ARG A 96 -10.83 -13.94 10.19
CA ARG A 96 -9.48 -14.41 9.81
C ARG A 96 -8.74 -15.15 10.91
N TYR A 97 -9.35 -15.36 12.08
CA TYR A 97 -8.71 -16.04 13.21
C TYR A 97 -8.02 -17.35 12.83
N LYS A 98 -8.76 -18.26 12.16
CA LYS A 98 -8.23 -19.58 11.78
C LYS A 98 -6.98 -19.44 10.92
N GLU A 99 -7.03 -18.59 9.90
CA GLU A 99 -5.89 -18.34 9.00
C GLU A 99 -4.66 -17.81 9.76
N VAL A 100 -4.87 -16.90 10.70
CA VAL A 100 -3.77 -16.33 11.50
C VAL A 100 -3.16 -17.39 12.43
N CYS A 101 -3.96 -18.29 13.00
CA CYS A 101 -3.44 -19.41 13.79
C CYS A 101 -2.58 -20.37 12.94
N TRP A 102 -2.90 -20.58 11.66
CA TRP A 102 -2.05 -21.36 10.76
C TRP A 102 -0.71 -20.67 10.44
N LEU A 103 -0.69 -19.33 10.46
CA LEU A 103 0.51 -18.54 10.15
C LEU A 103 1.41 -18.31 11.37
N ASN A 104 0.89 -18.40 12.59
CA ASN A 104 1.60 -18.12 13.82
C ASN A 104 1.18 -19.09 14.93
N ILE A 105 2.05 -20.07 15.19
CA ILE A 105 1.83 -21.13 16.17
C ILE A 105 1.79 -20.54 17.58
N ASP A 106 2.69 -19.61 17.93
CA ASP A 106 2.72 -18.97 19.25
C ASP A 106 1.41 -18.24 19.57
N PHE A 107 0.82 -17.57 18.56
CA PHE A 107 -0.49 -16.95 18.69
C PHE A 107 -1.60 -17.99 18.88
N ALA A 108 -1.56 -19.08 18.11
CA ALA A 108 -2.53 -20.17 18.22
C ALA A 108 -2.48 -20.89 19.57
N ASP A 109 -1.29 -21.02 20.16
CA ASP A 109 -1.08 -21.66 21.45
C ASP A 109 -1.58 -20.76 22.58
N ARG A 110 -1.29 -19.46 22.52
CA ARG A 110 -1.59 -18.51 23.59
C ARG A 110 -3.01 -17.96 23.60
N TYR A 111 -3.68 -17.88 22.45
CA TYR A 111 -5.00 -17.24 22.34
C TYR A 111 -6.09 -18.18 21.82
N ALA A 112 -7.33 -17.92 22.21
CA ALA A 112 -8.55 -18.61 21.77
C ALA A 112 -9.65 -17.61 21.40
N LEU A 113 -10.66 -18.07 20.65
CA LEU A 113 -11.92 -17.33 20.48
C LEU A 113 -12.89 -17.70 21.61
N ASP A 114 -13.45 -16.70 22.28
CA ASP A 114 -14.53 -16.91 23.24
C ASP A 114 -15.89 -17.15 22.54
N SER A 115 -16.93 -17.43 23.33
CA SER A 115 -18.30 -17.63 22.83
C SER A 115 -18.91 -16.39 22.15
N ARG A 116 -18.27 -15.23 22.26
CA ARG A 116 -18.66 -13.96 21.63
C ARG A 116 -17.78 -13.63 20.42
N GLY A 117 -16.87 -14.52 20.02
CA GLY A 117 -15.95 -14.33 18.89
C GLY A 117 -14.81 -13.35 19.19
N ARG A 118 -14.48 -13.10 20.46
CA ARG A 118 -13.38 -12.23 20.86
C ARG A 118 -12.12 -13.05 21.13
N ILE A 119 -10.97 -12.47 20.82
CA ILE A 119 -9.67 -13.05 21.15
C ILE A 119 -9.44 -12.92 22.66
N VAL A 120 -9.24 -14.04 23.34
CA VAL A 120 -8.91 -14.12 24.77
C VAL A 120 -7.65 -14.94 24.96
N GLU A 121 -6.84 -14.59 25.97
CA GLU A 121 -5.69 -15.40 26.37
C GLU A 121 -6.19 -16.68 27.07
N LYS A 122 -5.56 -17.82 26.75
CA LYS A 122 -5.93 -19.12 27.32
C LYS A 122 -5.44 -19.30 28.76
#